data_AF-A0A353ILM8-F1
#
_entry.id   AF-A0A353ILM8-F1
#
_cell.length_a   1.000
_cell.length_b   1.000
_cell.length_c   1.000
_cell.angle_alpha   90.00
_cell.angle_beta   90.00
_cell.angle_gamma   90.00
#
_symmetry.space_group_name_H-M   'P 1'
#
loop_
_entity.id
_entity.type
_entity.pdbx_description
1 polymer ?
#
loop_
_entity_poly.entity_id
_entity_poly.type
_entity_poly.pdbx_seq_one_letter_code
_entity_poly.pdbx_strand_id
1 'polypeptide(L)'
;MPSWNDGGVKAAILDYVARVTTQGSPDFVPEPDRIATFDNDGTLWVEMPLYTQFVFVVDRVKAVSNQHPDWKSKEPFKSVLDGNTKKLLSYGEKGAMALLTATHSGITTVEFNDIVSAWLKTAKHPRYDRLYTELTYAPMIELLEYLRAKGFTTFVVSGGGTA
;
A
#
# COMPACT_ATOMS: atom_id res chain seq x y z
N MET A 1 -5.71 -21.34 -3.17
CA MET A 1 -5.81 -20.74 -1.83
C MET A 1 -5.37 -21.71 -0.71
N PRO A 2 -4.12 -22.22 -0.74
CA PRO A 2 -3.59 -23.10 0.31
C PRO A 2 -3.34 -22.43 1.67
N SER A 3 -3.06 -21.12 1.73
CA SER A 3 -2.80 -20.41 3.00
C SER A 3 -4.08 -19.98 3.73
N TRP A 4 -5.26 -20.30 3.18
CA TRP A 4 -6.54 -20.07 3.84
C TRP A 4 -6.94 -21.30 4.64
N ASN A 5 -7.13 -21.11 5.95
CA ASN A 5 -7.74 -22.11 6.81
C ASN A 5 -9.14 -22.47 6.29
N ASP A 6 -9.51 -23.74 6.45
CA ASP A 6 -10.87 -24.16 6.17
C ASP A 6 -11.82 -23.54 7.22
N GLY A 7 -12.90 -22.93 6.74
CA GLY A 7 -13.83 -22.17 7.58
C GLY A 7 -14.79 -21.33 6.76
N GLY A 8 -15.69 -20.62 7.45
CA GLY A 8 -16.80 -19.88 6.82
C GLY A 8 -16.37 -18.86 5.77
N VAL A 9 -15.25 -18.17 5.98
CA VAL A 9 -14.76 -17.14 5.04
C VAL A 9 -14.29 -17.77 3.72
N LYS A 10 -13.41 -18.78 3.78
CA LYS A 10 -12.93 -19.49 2.59
C LYS A 10 -14.08 -20.14 1.84
N ALA A 11 -15.01 -20.76 2.56
CA ALA A 11 -16.20 -21.37 1.97
C ALA A 11 -17.08 -20.34 1.25
N ALA A 12 -17.34 -19.19 1.87
CA ALA A 12 -18.13 -18.11 1.26
C ALA A 12 -17.50 -17.55 -0.01
N ILE A 13 -16.18 -17.37 -0.04
CA ILE A 13 -15.44 -16.93 -1.24
C ILE A 13 -15.60 -17.94 -2.37
N LEU A 14 -15.34 -19.23 -2.08
CA LEU A 14 -15.42 -20.29 -3.09
C LEU A 14 -16.84 -20.47 -3.63
N ASP A 15 -17.84 -20.44 -2.75
CA ASP A 15 -19.26 -20.52 -3.12
C ASP A 15 -19.68 -19.35 -4.00
N TYR A 16 -19.40 -18.10 -3.56
CA TYR A 16 -19.75 -16.91 -4.33
C TYR A 16 -19.14 -16.95 -5.73
N VAL A 17 -17.84 -17.26 -5.83
CA VAL A 17 -17.14 -17.35 -7.12
C VAL A 17 -17.72 -18.46 -7.97
N ALA A 18 -18.07 -19.62 -7.41
CA ALA A 18 -18.73 -20.69 -8.16
C ALA A 18 -20.09 -20.24 -8.72
N ARG A 19 -20.94 -19.60 -7.91
CA ARG A 19 -22.26 -19.13 -8.34
C ARG A 19 -22.18 -18.11 -9.47
N VAL A 20 -21.26 -17.16 -9.40
CA VAL A 20 -21.17 -16.07 -10.41
C VAL A 20 -20.39 -16.46 -11.66
N THR A 21 -19.70 -17.61 -11.66
CA THR A 21 -18.89 -18.07 -12.80
C THR A 21 -19.44 -19.32 -13.50
N THR A 22 -20.40 -20.02 -12.89
CA THR A 22 -21.02 -21.22 -13.49
C THR A 22 -22.10 -20.84 -14.49
N GLN A 23 -21.92 -21.20 -15.76
CA GLN A 23 -22.92 -20.95 -16.79
C GLN A 23 -24.26 -21.62 -16.43
N GLY A 24 -25.36 -20.88 -16.60
CA GLY A 24 -26.71 -21.35 -16.23
C GLY A 24 -27.06 -21.16 -14.75
N SER A 25 -26.12 -20.72 -13.91
CA SER A 25 -26.43 -20.24 -12.57
C SER A 25 -27.34 -18.99 -12.65
N PRO A 26 -28.34 -18.85 -11.75
CA PRO A 26 -29.14 -17.63 -11.67
C PRO A 26 -28.32 -16.39 -11.31
N ASP A 27 -27.15 -16.57 -10.68
CA ASP A 27 -26.24 -15.49 -10.28
C ASP A 27 -25.11 -15.26 -11.29
N PHE A 28 -25.13 -15.91 -12.46
CA PHE A 28 -24.03 -15.84 -13.41
C PHE A 28 -23.71 -14.40 -13.83
N VAL A 29 -22.44 -14.02 -13.75
CA VAL A 29 -21.92 -12.73 -14.19
C VAL A 29 -21.01 -12.97 -15.40
N PRO A 30 -21.19 -12.28 -16.53
CA PRO A 30 -20.30 -12.41 -17.69
C PRO A 30 -18.91 -11.86 -17.35
N GLU A 31 -17.85 -12.44 -17.94
CA GLU A 31 -16.45 -12.10 -17.62
C GLU A 31 -16.11 -10.60 -17.60
N PRO A 32 -16.57 -9.77 -18.56
CA PRO A 32 -16.29 -8.33 -18.53
C PRO A 32 -16.80 -7.60 -17.29
N ASP A 33 -17.84 -8.13 -16.64
CA ASP A 33 -18.49 -7.51 -15.47
C ASP A 33 -17.97 -8.08 -14.14
N ARG A 34 -17.04 -9.04 -14.17
CA ARG A 34 -16.44 -9.66 -12.97
C ARG A 34 -15.35 -8.76 -12.41
N ILE A 35 -15.72 -7.68 -11.73
CA ILE A 35 -14.77 -6.73 -11.15
C ILE A 35 -14.63 -6.96 -9.65
N ALA A 36 -13.39 -7.13 -9.17
CA ALA A 36 -13.07 -7.23 -7.75
C ALA A 36 -12.10 -6.12 -7.34
N THR A 37 -12.43 -5.37 -6.28
CA THR A 37 -11.61 -4.27 -5.76
C THR A 37 -11.01 -4.64 -4.41
N PHE A 38 -9.76 -4.23 -4.20
CA PHE A 38 -9.01 -4.45 -2.97
C PHE A 38 -8.36 -3.14 -2.55
N ASP A 39 -8.41 -2.80 -1.26
CA ASP A 39 -7.46 -1.82 -0.73
C ASP A 39 -6.05 -2.43 -0.70
N ASN A 40 -5.01 -1.63 -0.47
CA ASN A 40 -3.62 -2.05 -0.41
C ASN A 40 -3.10 -2.12 1.03
N ASP A 41 -2.96 -0.98 1.70
CA ASP A 41 -2.49 -0.89 3.08
C ASP A 41 -3.46 -1.62 4.02
N GLY A 42 -2.93 -2.50 4.87
CA GLY A 42 -3.75 -3.31 5.80
C GLY A 42 -4.54 -4.45 5.14
N THR A 43 -4.64 -4.47 3.80
CA THR A 43 -5.43 -5.45 3.04
C THR A 43 -4.59 -6.39 2.17
N LEU A 44 -3.57 -5.91 1.45
CA LEU A 44 -2.65 -6.73 0.65
C LEU A 44 -1.25 -6.83 1.27
N TRP A 45 -0.87 -5.83 2.07
CA TRP A 45 0.39 -5.80 2.81
C TRP A 45 0.25 -5.08 4.16
N VAL A 46 1.31 -5.13 4.97
CA VAL A 46 1.32 -4.55 6.33
C VAL A 46 1.23 -3.01 6.32
N GLU A 47 0.46 -2.45 7.26
CA GLU A 47 0.34 -0.99 7.47
C GLU A 47 0.75 -0.52 8.88
N MET A 48 1.06 -1.45 9.79
CA MET A 48 1.39 -1.13 11.18
C MET A 48 2.90 -1.22 11.41
N PRO A 49 3.52 -0.25 12.10
CA PRO A 49 2.88 0.82 12.88
C PRO A 49 2.53 2.08 12.08
N LEU A 50 3.00 2.18 10.83
CA LEU A 50 2.77 3.28 9.91
C LEU A 50 2.69 2.70 8.49
N TYR A 51 1.76 3.20 7.69
CA TYR A 51 1.63 2.80 6.29
C TYR A 51 2.90 3.13 5.51
N THR A 52 3.25 2.25 4.56
CA THR A 52 4.57 2.24 3.90
C THR A 52 4.89 3.56 3.21
N GLN A 53 3.90 4.21 2.58
CA GLN A 53 4.09 5.49 1.91
C GLN A 53 4.51 6.60 2.89
N PHE A 54 4.00 6.60 4.13
CA PHE A 54 4.42 7.58 5.14
C PHE A 54 5.88 7.40 5.53
N VAL A 55 6.31 6.14 5.68
CA VAL A 55 7.71 5.81 5.97
C VAL A 55 8.62 6.28 4.85
N PHE A 56 8.22 6.04 3.59
CA PHE A 56 8.92 6.55 2.41
C PHE A 56 9.08 8.08 2.45
N VAL A 57 8.00 8.82 2.74
CA VAL A 57 8.04 10.29 2.84
C VAL A 57 8.99 10.74 3.95
N VAL A 58 8.95 10.10 5.12
CA VAL A 58 9.86 10.38 6.24
C VAL A 58 11.33 10.18 5.85
N ASP A 59 11.64 9.08 5.18
CA ASP A 59 13.00 8.79 4.71
C ASP A 59 13.43 9.75 3.60
N ARG A 60 12.50 10.14 2.73
CA ARG A 60 12.77 11.11 1.67
C ARG A 60 13.13 12.48 2.24
N VAL A 61 12.40 12.96 3.25
CA VAL A 61 12.72 14.19 3.99
C VAL A 61 14.14 14.14 4.54
N LYS A 62 14.53 13.03 5.19
CA LYS A 62 15.88 12.87 5.73
C LYS A 62 16.92 12.89 4.60
N ALA A 63 16.68 12.18 3.51
CA ALA A 63 17.61 12.06 2.38
C ALA A 63 17.92 13.41 1.70
N VAL A 64 16.95 14.33 1.65
CA VAL A 64 17.13 15.65 1.02
C VAL A 64 17.38 16.78 2.02
N SER A 65 17.34 16.50 3.33
CA SER A 65 17.42 17.52 4.39
C SER A 65 18.65 18.43 4.32
N ASN A 66 19.78 17.96 3.78
CA ASN A 66 20.99 18.77 3.60
C ASN A 66 20.78 19.96 2.65
N GLN A 67 19.78 19.89 1.76
CA GLN A 67 19.41 20.96 0.85
C GLN A 67 18.41 21.95 1.48
N HIS A 68 17.94 21.67 2.70
CA HIS A 68 16.92 22.45 3.39
C HIS A 68 17.31 22.74 4.87
N PRO A 69 18.28 23.64 5.12
CA PRO A 69 18.73 23.94 6.48
C PRO A 69 17.61 24.46 7.40
N ASP A 70 16.59 25.12 6.85
CA ASP A 70 15.43 25.65 7.58
C ASP A 70 14.56 24.55 8.24
N TRP A 71 14.59 23.33 7.69
CA TRP A 71 13.82 22.19 8.21
C TRP A 71 14.22 21.77 9.63
N LYS A 72 15.42 22.14 10.08
CA LYS A 72 15.85 21.92 11.48
C LYS A 72 14.99 22.70 12.50
N SER A 73 14.34 23.77 12.06
CA SER A 73 13.49 24.63 12.90
C SER A 73 12.02 24.67 12.47
N LYS A 74 11.69 24.14 11.28
CA LYS A 74 10.36 24.27 10.67
C LYS A 74 9.58 22.96 10.80
N GLU A 75 8.36 23.04 11.32
CA GLU A 75 7.44 21.90 11.35
C GLU A 75 6.69 21.73 10.02
N PRO A 76 6.31 20.50 9.62
CA PRO A 76 6.51 19.23 10.34
C PRO A 76 7.91 18.59 10.14
N PHE A 77 8.81 19.21 9.36
CA PHE A 77 10.12 18.65 9.02
C PHE A 77 11.02 18.41 10.23
N LYS A 78 11.05 19.36 11.18
CA LYS A 78 11.77 19.21 12.43
C LYS A 78 11.35 17.94 13.17
N SER A 79 10.05 17.67 13.28
CA SER A 79 9.55 16.44 13.90
C SER A 79 10.00 15.17 13.18
N VAL A 80 10.18 15.21 11.85
CA VAL A 80 10.79 14.11 11.07
C VAL A 80 12.25 13.90 11.43
N LEU A 81 13.03 14.98 11.45
CA LEU A 81 14.47 14.93 11.74
C LEU A 81 14.76 14.49 13.17
N ASP A 82 13.89 14.87 14.12
CA ASP A 82 13.97 14.47 15.53
C ASP A 82 13.43 13.05 15.80
N GLY A 83 12.82 12.38 14.81
CA GLY A 83 12.21 11.07 14.99
C GLY A 83 10.95 11.07 15.88
N ASN A 84 10.27 12.22 16.01
CA ASN A 84 9.10 12.38 16.87
C ASN A 84 7.81 11.91 16.16
N THR A 85 7.66 10.61 16.01
CA THR A 85 6.51 9.99 15.32
C THR A 85 5.16 10.37 15.93
N LYS A 86 5.08 10.52 17.25
CA LYS A 86 3.83 10.90 17.92
C LYS A 86 3.38 12.31 17.51
N LYS A 87 4.31 13.27 17.47
CA LYS A 87 4.03 14.64 17.02
C LYS A 87 3.73 14.67 15.53
N LEU A 88 4.46 13.90 14.73
CA LEU A 88 4.19 13.74 13.30
C LEU A 88 2.75 13.30 13.01
N LEU A 89 2.28 12.26 13.70
CA LEU A 89 0.92 11.76 13.57
C LEU A 89 -0.15 12.79 13.98
N SER A 90 0.17 13.70 14.90
CA SER A 90 -0.76 14.75 15.32
C SER A 90 -1.04 15.80 14.24
N TYR A 91 -0.19 15.93 13.22
CA TYR A 91 -0.41 16.87 12.11
C TYR A 91 -1.43 16.38 11.08
N GLY A 92 -1.81 15.09 11.14
CA GLY A 92 -2.77 14.48 10.22
C GLY A 92 -2.46 14.74 8.75
N GLU A 93 -3.52 14.87 7.96
CA GLU A 93 -3.44 15.07 6.50
C GLU A 93 -2.64 16.32 6.11
N LYS A 94 -2.79 17.44 6.83
CA LYS A 94 -2.05 18.68 6.55
C LYS A 94 -0.55 18.49 6.68
N GLY A 95 -0.11 17.75 7.70
CA GLY A 95 1.31 17.42 7.88
C GLY A 95 1.82 16.52 6.77
N ALA A 96 1.07 15.47 6.44
CA ALA A 96 1.41 14.55 5.35
C ALA A 96 1.55 15.30 4.01
N MET A 97 0.60 16.18 3.68
CA MET A 97 0.63 16.98 2.46
C MET A 97 1.81 17.96 2.40
N ALA A 98 2.20 18.56 3.53
CA ALA A 98 3.37 19.43 3.58
C ALA A 98 4.67 18.66 3.30
N LEU A 99 4.81 17.46 3.89
CA LEU A 99 5.96 16.60 3.66
C LEU A 99 6.01 16.10 2.22
N LEU A 100 4.87 15.63 1.68
CA LEU A 100 4.75 15.17 0.29
C LEU A 100 5.13 16.26 -0.70
N THR A 101 4.52 17.44 -0.57
CA THR A 101 4.80 18.59 -1.44
C THR A 101 6.29 18.92 -1.45
N ALA A 102 6.90 19.04 -0.28
CA ALA A 102 8.30 19.44 -0.15
C ALA A 102 9.30 18.40 -0.67
N THR A 103 8.92 17.13 -0.76
CA THR A 103 9.81 16.04 -1.18
C THR A 103 9.65 15.64 -2.64
N HIS A 104 8.52 16.00 -3.27
CA HIS A 104 8.15 15.57 -4.63
C HIS A 104 7.78 16.72 -5.57
N SER A 105 7.77 17.98 -5.12
CA SER A 105 7.54 19.09 -6.04
C SER A 105 8.73 19.28 -6.97
N GLY A 106 8.44 19.47 -8.26
CA GLY A 106 9.46 19.79 -9.26
C GLY A 106 10.20 18.58 -9.84
N ILE A 107 9.74 17.35 -9.58
CA ILE A 107 10.23 16.13 -10.25
C ILE A 107 9.17 15.59 -11.21
N THR A 108 9.62 14.86 -12.23
CA THR A 108 8.75 14.13 -13.16
C THR A 108 8.22 12.84 -12.53
N THR A 109 7.16 12.28 -13.10
CA THR A 109 6.63 10.97 -12.70
C THR A 109 7.68 9.85 -12.87
N VAL A 110 8.51 9.91 -13.91
CA VAL A 110 9.59 8.93 -14.12
C VAL A 110 10.60 8.98 -12.98
N GLU A 111 11.07 10.18 -12.63
CA GLU A 111 12.00 10.35 -11.51
C GLU A 111 11.40 9.91 -10.18
N PHE A 112 10.11 10.22 -9.95
CA PHE A 112 9.39 9.74 -8.77
C PHE A 112 9.39 8.21 -8.70
N ASN A 113 9.11 7.54 -9.81
CA ASN A 113 9.03 6.08 -9.88
C ASN A 113 10.39 5.43 -9.66
N ASP A 114 11.46 6.02 -10.17
CA ASP A 114 12.82 5.57 -9.91
C ASP A 114 13.20 5.71 -8.44
N ILE A 115 12.85 6.83 -7.80
CA ILE A 115 13.10 7.06 -6.37
C ILE A 115 12.35 6.05 -5.51
N VAL A 116 11.05 5.85 -5.75
CA VAL A 116 10.23 4.88 -5.02
C VAL A 116 10.77 3.47 -5.22
N SER A 117 11.09 3.09 -6.45
CA SER A 117 11.65 1.78 -6.78
C SER A 117 13.00 1.53 -6.11
N ALA A 118 13.86 2.54 -6.06
CA ALA A 118 15.15 2.44 -5.36
C ALA A 118 14.97 2.29 -3.85
N TRP A 119 14.04 3.04 -3.26
CA TRP A 119 13.73 2.93 -1.84
C TRP A 119 13.16 1.55 -1.49
N LEU A 120 12.17 1.04 -2.24
CA LEU A 120 11.56 -0.27 -2.00
C LEU A 120 12.55 -1.45 -2.07
N LYS A 121 13.66 -1.32 -2.82
CA LYS A 121 14.72 -2.35 -2.87
C LYS A 121 15.52 -2.49 -1.58
N THR A 122 15.47 -1.49 -0.70
CA THR A 122 16.34 -1.41 0.48
C THR A 122 15.59 -1.14 1.79
N ALA A 123 14.40 -0.55 1.71
CA ALA A 123 13.60 -0.20 2.87
C ALA A 123 13.07 -1.44 3.59
N LYS A 124 13.39 -1.53 4.88
CA LYS A 124 12.99 -2.65 5.73
C LYS A 124 12.02 -2.22 6.81
N HIS A 125 11.07 -3.09 7.11
CA HIS A 125 10.14 -2.90 8.22
C HIS A 125 10.83 -3.13 9.56
N PRO A 126 10.73 -2.21 10.54
CA PRO A 126 11.54 -2.22 11.76
C PRO A 126 11.25 -3.42 12.68
N ARG A 127 10.02 -3.93 12.69
CA ARG A 127 9.65 -5.11 13.50
C ARG A 127 10.14 -6.43 12.90
N TYR A 128 10.15 -6.55 11.57
CA TYR A 128 10.32 -7.83 10.88
C TYR A 128 11.71 -7.98 10.25
N ASP A 129 12.48 -6.89 10.13
CA ASP A 129 13.79 -6.83 9.46
C ASP A 129 13.77 -7.42 8.04
N ARG A 130 12.68 -7.16 7.33
CA ARG A 130 12.41 -7.62 5.95
C ARG A 130 11.99 -6.46 5.07
N LEU A 131 12.17 -6.60 3.76
CA LEU A 131 11.74 -5.56 2.82
C LEU A 131 10.23 -5.39 2.90
N TYR A 132 9.74 -4.16 2.76
CA TYR A 132 8.29 -3.91 2.73
C TYR A 132 7.57 -4.74 1.65
N THR A 133 8.22 -4.96 0.51
CA THR A 133 7.72 -5.79 -0.60
C THR A 133 7.58 -7.28 -0.26
N GLU A 134 8.25 -7.75 0.79
CA GLU A 134 8.15 -9.14 1.27
C GLU A 134 7.03 -9.31 2.33
N LEU A 135 6.42 -8.21 2.78
CA LEU A 135 5.44 -8.20 3.86
C LEU A 135 4.02 -8.12 3.32
N THR A 136 3.77 -8.88 2.26
CA THR A 136 2.44 -9.10 1.69
C THR A 136 1.73 -10.23 2.42
N TYR A 137 0.40 -10.25 2.35
CA TYR A 137 -0.39 -11.34 2.92
C TYR A 137 -0.54 -12.46 1.89
N ALA A 138 0.19 -13.56 2.08
CA ALA A 138 0.11 -14.73 1.20
C ALA A 138 -1.34 -15.19 0.89
N PRO A 139 -2.28 -15.25 1.86
CA PRO A 139 -3.68 -15.58 1.54
C PRO A 139 -4.31 -14.62 0.53
N MET A 140 -4.00 -13.32 0.60
CA MET A 140 -4.58 -12.32 -0.30
C MET A 140 -3.98 -12.38 -1.70
N ILE A 141 -2.69 -12.70 -1.82
CA ILE A 141 -2.05 -12.99 -3.12
C ILE A 141 -2.72 -14.19 -3.79
N GLU A 142 -2.95 -15.27 -3.04
CA GLU A 142 -3.65 -16.46 -3.55
C GLU A 142 -5.10 -16.17 -3.94
N LEU A 143 -5.78 -15.25 -3.24
CA LEU A 143 -7.14 -14.83 -3.57
C LEU A 143 -7.16 -14.05 -4.89
N LEU A 144 -6.23 -13.11 -5.08
CA LEU A 144 -6.08 -12.37 -6.33
C LEU A 144 -5.83 -13.30 -7.52
N GLU A 145 -4.94 -14.28 -7.35
CA GLU A 145 -4.66 -15.31 -8.37
C GLU A 145 -5.90 -16.17 -8.66
N TYR A 146 -6.60 -16.63 -7.61
CA TYR A 146 -7.81 -17.42 -7.74
C TYR A 146 -8.90 -16.66 -8.51
N LEU A 147 -9.14 -15.39 -8.19
CA LEU A 147 -10.12 -14.56 -8.87
C LEU A 147 -9.76 -14.33 -10.34
N ARG A 148 -8.49 -14.02 -10.65
CA ARG A 148 -8.02 -13.87 -12.03
C ARG A 148 -8.19 -15.16 -12.84
N ALA A 149 -7.89 -16.32 -12.24
CA ALA A 149 -8.13 -17.62 -12.86
C ALA A 149 -9.62 -17.93 -13.11
N LYS A 150 -10.52 -17.15 -12.51
CA LYS A 150 -11.99 -17.23 -12.66
C LYS A 150 -12.56 -16.09 -13.51
N GLY A 151 -11.70 -15.38 -14.23
CA GLY A 151 -12.10 -14.33 -15.18
C GLY A 151 -12.46 -13.01 -14.50
N PHE A 152 -12.07 -12.81 -13.24
CA PHE A 152 -12.22 -11.50 -12.61
C PHE A 152 -11.08 -10.57 -13.01
N THR A 153 -11.41 -9.30 -13.21
CA THR A 153 -10.43 -8.21 -13.22
C THR A 153 -10.27 -7.68 -11.80
N THR A 154 -9.03 -7.72 -11.29
CA THR A 154 -8.71 -7.27 -9.92
C THR A 154 -8.11 -5.86 -9.95
N PHE A 155 -8.71 -4.93 -9.21
CA PHE A 155 -8.23 -3.55 -9.05
C PHE A 155 -7.75 -3.29 -7.63
N VAL A 156 -6.69 -2.49 -7.51
CA VAL A 156 -6.35 -1.84 -6.24
C VAL A 156 -7.06 -0.48 -6.19
N VAL A 157 -7.83 -0.25 -5.13
CA VAL A 157 -8.53 0.99 -4.84
C VAL A 157 -8.09 1.45 -3.46
N SER A 158 -7.10 2.32 -3.41
CA SER A 158 -6.44 2.72 -2.16
C SER A 158 -6.39 4.23 -2.01
N GLY A 159 -6.34 4.69 -0.74
CA GLY A 159 -6.01 6.07 -0.41
C GLY A 159 -4.51 6.39 -0.52
N GLY A 160 -3.67 5.37 -0.69
CA GLY A 160 -2.24 5.54 -0.98
C GLY A 160 -2.01 6.17 -2.35
N GLY A 161 -0.92 6.93 -2.47
CA GLY A 161 -0.53 7.55 -3.73
C GLY A 161 -0.05 6.54 -4.76
N THR A 162 -0.37 6.79 -6.03
CA THR A 162 0.15 6.04 -7.17
C THR A 162 1.52 6.58 -7.58
N ALA A 163 2.45 5.68 -7.89
CA ALA A 163 3.69 5.96 -8.61
C ALA A 163 3.49 5.59 -10.08
#